data_AF-A0A832VY25-F1
#
_entry.id   AF-A0A832VY25-F1
#
_cell.length_a   1.000
_cell.length_b   1.000
_cell.length_c   1.000
_cell.angle_alpha   90.00
_cell.angle_beta   90.00
_cell.angle_gamma   90.00
#
_symmetry.space_group_name_H-M   'P 1'
#
loop_
_entity.id
_entity.type
_entity.pdbx_description
1 polymer ?
#
loop_
_entity_poly.entity_id
_entity_poly.type
_entity_poly.pdbx_seq_one_letter_code
_entity_poly.pdbx_strand_id
1 'polypeptide(L)'
;MSRVKDESLADQGRLSYEWARNHMPILDKTIGRLKKSQPFKGLTLGFCLHITKETSVLLMGVKELGAEVAACAGNPLTTQDDIAAFLASE
;
A
#
# COMPACT_ATOMS: atom_id res chain seq x y z
N MET A 1 -14.65 0.67 5.97
CA MET A 1 -14.34 -0.51 6.80
C MET A 1 -13.73 -1.55 5.88
N SER A 2 -12.48 -1.93 6.12
CA SER A 2 -11.75 -2.91 5.31
C SER A 2 -12.28 -4.32 5.58
N ARG A 3 -12.18 -5.22 4.58
CA ARG A 3 -12.51 -6.64 4.73
C ARG A 3 -11.32 -7.45 4.28
N VAL A 4 -10.66 -8.09 5.23
CA VAL A 4 -9.48 -8.93 5.02
C VAL A 4 -9.70 -10.29 5.66
N LYS A 5 -8.87 -11.27 5.30
CA LYS A 5 -9.02 -12.65 5.76
C LYS A 5 -8.64 -12.82 7.24
N ASP A 6 -7.53 -12.22 7.65
CA ASP A 6 -6.98 -12.33 9.00
C ASP A 6 -6.18 -11.08 9.36
N GLU A 7 -6.69 -10.28 10.31
CA GLU A 7 -6.06 -9.03 10.74
C GLU A 7 -4.80 -9.25 11.58
N SER A 8 -4.62 -10.45 12.17
CA SER A 8 -3.46 -10.75 13.03
C SER A 8 -2.13 -10.81 12.27
N LEU A 9 -2.18 -10.88 10.94
CA LEU A 9 -1.00 -10.92 10.07
C LEU A 9 -0.40 -9.54 9.78
N ALA A 10 -0.97 -8.44 10.30
CA ALA A 10 -0.56 -7.08 9.99
C ALA A 10 0.94 -6.80 10.29
N ASP A 11 1.46 -7.31 11.42
CA ASP A 11 2.87 -7.15 11.77
C ASP A 11 3.81 -7.86 10.79
N GLN A 12 3.43 -9.05 10.33
CA GLN A 12 4.17 -9.76 9.28
C GLN A 12 4.12 -8.99 7.97
N GLY A 13 2.95 -8.48 7.59
CA GLY A 13 2.76 -7.67 6.39
C GLY A 13 3.59 -6.38 6.43
N ARG A 14 3.70 -5.73 7.59
CA ARG A 14 4.54 -4.54 7.79
C ARG A 14 6.01 -4.85 7.51
N LEU A 15 6.54 -5.96 8.01
CA LEU A 15 7.92 -6.39 7.72
C LEU A 15 8.11 -6.69 6.22
N SER A 16 7.13 -7.34 5.58
CA SER A 16 7.15 -7.59 4.13
C SER A 16 7.13 -6.29 3.31
N TYR A 17 6.32 -5.30 3.73
CA TYR A 17 6.26 -3.96 3.14
C TYR A 17 7.59 -3.21 3.30
N GLU A 18 8.16 -3.17 4.51
CA GLU A 18 9.45 -2.50 4.78
C GLU A 18 10.57 -3.12 3.94
N TRP A 19 10.60 -4.46 3.85
CA TRP A 19 11.52 -5.16 2.95
C TRP A 19 11.31 -4.74 1.50
N ALA A 20 10.08 -4.76 0.99
CA ALA A 20 9.79 -4.36 -0.39
C ALA A 20 10.19 -2.91 -0.67
N ARG A 21 9.86 -1.97 0.23
CA ARG A 21 10.20 -0.55 0.11
C ARG A 21 11.71 -0.35 0.02
N ASN A 22 12.49 -1.02 0.87
CA ASN A 22 13.95 -0.97 0.85
C ASN A 22 14.55 -1.50 -0.47
N HIS A 23 13.84 -2.37 -1.19
CA HIS A 23 14.25 -2.94 -2.47
C HIS A 23 13.59 -2.27 -3.69
N MET A 24 12.80 -1.22 -3.50
CA MET A 24 12.15 -0.44 -4.56
C MET A 24 12.65 1.02 -4.58
N PRO A 25 13.97 1.27 -4.75
CA PRO A 25 14.60 2.56 -4.49
C PRO A 25 14.13 3.67 -5.43
N ILE A 26 13.68 3.34 -6.65
CA ILE A 26 13.15 4.33 -7.59
C ILE A 26 11.81 4.88 -7.09
N LEU A 27 10.92 4.00 -6.63
CA LEU A 27 9.61 4.39 -6.13
C LEU A 27 9.75 5.14 -4.81
N ASP A 28 10.55 4.62 -3.87
CA ASP A 28 10.78 5.28 -2.57
C ASP A 28 11.38 6.68 -2.71
N LYS A 29 12.42 6.86 -3.54
CA LYS A 29 13.00 8.19 -3.82
C LYS A 29 12.00 9.12 -4.50
N THR A 30 11.13 8.58 -5.37
CA THR A 30 10.10 9.39 -6.05
C THR A 30 9.06 9.89 -5.04
N ILE A 31 8.60 9.02 -4.13
CA ILE A 31 7.71 9.38 -3.03
C ILE A 31 8.38 10.46 -2.16
N GLY A 32 9.63 10.23 -1.74
CA GLY A 32 10.38 11.19 -0.92
C GLY A 32 10.53 12.57 -1.57
N ARG A 33 10.79 12.63 -2.89
CA ARG A 33 10.88 13.88 -3.65
C ARG A 33 9.55 14.62 -3.72
N LEU A 34 8.45 13.91 -3.92
CA LEU A 34 7.11 14.50 -4.12
C LEU A 34 6.35 14.74 -2.80
N LYS A 35 6.83 14.19 -1.68
CA LYS A 35 6.16 14.29 -0.37
C LYS A 35 5.90 15.72 0.06
N LYS A 36 6.79 16.67 -0.21
CA LYS A 36 6.58 18.08 0.16
C LYS A 36 5.46 18.75 -0.64
N SER A 37 5.32 18.41 -1.92
CA SER A 37 4.32 19.03 -2.79
C SER A 37 2.92 18.45 -2.61
N GLN A 38 2.79 17.30 -1.92
CA GLN A 38 1.51 16.62 -1.65
C GLN A 38 0.58 16.61 -2.89
N PRO A 39 1.04 16.06 -4.03
CA PRO A 39 0.38 16.24 -5.32
C PRO A 39 -1.03 15.63 -5.38
N PHE A 40 -1.36 14.72 -4.46
CA PHE A 40 -2.67 14.06 -4.41
C PHE A 40 -3.54 14.55 -3.26
N LYS A 41 -3.15 15.66 -2.60
CA LYS A 41 -3.92 16.23 -1.49
C LYS A 41 -5.36 16.50 -1.90
N GLY A 42 -6.30 15.94 -1.12
CA GLY A 42 -7.74 16.11 -1.32
C GLY A 42 -8.33 15.24 -2.43
N LEU A 43 -7.55 14.34 -3.02
CA LEU A 43 -8.05 13.34 -3.95
C LEU A 43 -8.31 12.01 -3.24
N THR A 44 -9.34 11.31 -3.69
CA THR A 44 -9.57 9.90 -3.34
C THR A 44 -9.21 9.04 -4.53
N LEU A 45 -8.29 8.10 -4.34
CA LEU A 45 -7.79 7.24 -5.39
C LEU A 45 -8.17 5.78 -5.12
N GLY A 46 -8.84 5.18 -6.10
CA GLY A 46 -9.25 3.77 -6.08
C GLY A 46 -8.29 2.91 -6.91
N PHE A 47 -7.87 1.77 -6.35
CA PHE A 47 -6.96 0.82 -7.00
C PHE A 47 -7.58 -0.57 -7.06
N CYS A 48 -7.62 -1.17 -8.27
CA CYS A 48 -7.98 -2.57 -8.48
C CYS A 48 -6.76 -3.28 -9.07
N LEU A 49 -5.94 -3.89 -8.21
CA LEU A 49 -4.63 -4.46 -8.54
C LEU A 49 -4.39 -5.74 -7.75
N HIS A 50 -3.34 -6.49 -8.09
CA HIS A 50 -2.87 -7.59 -7.24
C HIS A 50 -2.42 -7.04 -5.88
N ILE A 51 -2.93 -7.59 -4.78
CA ILE A 51 -2.55 -7.16 -3.43
C ILE A 51 -1.29 -7.93 -3.02
N THR A 52 -0.13 -7.33 -3.26
CA THR A 52 1.18 -7.89 -2.93
C THR A 52 2.03 -6.85 -2.19
N LYS A 53 3.17 -7.28 -1.63
CA LYS A 53 4.10 -6.38 -0.93
C LYS A 53 4.55 -5.21 -1.82
N GLU A 54 4.75 -5.41 -3.12
CA GLU A 54 5.10 -4.34 -4.05
C GLU A 54 3.96 -3.32 -4.21
N THR A 55 2.71 -3.80 -4.31
CA THR A 55 1.52 -2.94 -4.35
C THR A 55 1.37 -2.14 -3.06
N SER A 56 1.71 -2.71 -1.90
CA SER A 56 1.67 -1.97 -0.64
C SER A 56 2.61 -0.76 -0.63
N VAL A 57 3.78 -0.84 -1.29
CA VAL A 57 4.70 0.30 -1.46
C VAL A 57 4.05 1.41 -2.28
N LEU A 58 3.35 1.05 -3.37
CA LEU A 58 2.61 2.01 -4.18
C LEU A 58 1.48 2.68 -3.38
N LEU A 59 0.64 1.90 -2.71
CA LEU A 59 -0.54 2.41 -2.00
C LEU A 59 -0.14 3.31 -0.82
N MET A 60 0.81 2.87 0.01
CA MET A 60 1.33 3.69 1.11
C MET A 60 2.04 4.93 0.58
N GLY A 61 2.77 4.82 -0.53
CA GLY A 61 3.39 5.95 -1.20
C GLY A 61 2.36 6.99 -1.65
N VAL A 62 1.28 6.57 -2.30
CA VAL A 62 0.21 7.47 -2.74
C VAL A 62 -0.50 8.14 -1.57
N LYS A 63 -0.72 7.41 -0.47
CA LYS A 63 -1.22 7.96 0.80
C LYS A 63 -0.25 9.00 1.38
N GLU A 64 1.05 8.72 1.41
CA GLU A 64 2.09 9.67 1.83
C GLU A 64 2.14 10.93 0.94
N LEU A 65 1.71 10.84 -0.31
CA LEU A 65 1.61 11.94 -1.26
C LEU A 65 0.29 12.73 -1.14
N GLY A 66 -0.55 12.40 -0.15
CA GLY A 66 -1.71 13.19 0.28
C GLY A 66 -3.06 12.67 -0.15
N ALA A 67 -3.13 11.51 -0.80
CA ALA A 67 -4.39 10.91 -1.22
C ALA A 67 -5.10 10.16 -0.08
N GLU A 68 -6.43 10.13 -0.13
CA GLU A 68 -7.22 9.06 0.48
C GLU A 68 -7.23 7.85 -0.45
N VAL A 69 -6.99 6.65 0.08
CA VAL A 69 -6.79 5.44 -0.75
C VAL A 69 -7.85 4.39 -0.45
N ALA A 70 -8.44 3.84 -1.50
CA ALA A 70 -9.25 2.63 -1.45
C ALA A 70 -8.67 1.58 -2.40
N ALA A 71 -8.59 0.33 -1.97
CA ALA A 71 -8.03 -0.75 -2.79
C ALA A 71 -8.88 -2.01 -2.75
N CYS A 72 -8.91 -2.74 -3.86
CA CYS A 72 -9.46 -4.08 -3.95
C CYS A 72 -8.55 -4.99 -4.81
N ALA A 73 -8.70 -6.30 -4.61
CA ALA A 73 -7.94 -7.29 -5.36
C ALA A 73 -8.47 -7.41 -6.80
N GLY A 74 -7.56 -7.27 -7.78
CA GLY A 74 -7.87 -7.48 -9.21
C GLY A 74 -7.91 -8.96 -9.62
N ASN A 75 -7.44 -9.87 -8.76
CA ASN A 75 -7.51 -11.32 -8.99
C ASN A 75 -7.61 -12.09 -7.67
N PRO A 76 -8.56 -13.04 -7.54
CA PRO A 76 -8.86 -13.73 -6.27
C PRO A 76 -7.71 -14.59 -5.72
N LEU A 77 -6.75 -15.02 -6.54
CA LEU A 77 -5.67 -15.93 -6.14
C LEU A 77 -4.34 -15.23 -5.86
N THR A 78 -4.30 -13.91 -5.97
CA THR A 78 -3.04 -13.13 -5.94
C THR A 78 -2.88 -12.26 -4.70
N THR A 79 -3.89 -12.20 -3.84
CA THR A 79 -3.83 -11.47 -2.58
C THR A 79 -2.89 -12.18 -1.62
N GLN A 80 -1.88 -11.46 -1.15
CA GLN A 80 -1.06 -11.82 0.00
C GLN A 80 -1.81 -11.35 1.25
N ASP A 81 -2.30 -12.30 2.06
CA ASP A 81 -3.18 -12.02 3.19
C ASP A 81 -2.51 -11.15 4.26
N ASP A 82 -1.21 -11.34 4.50
CA ASP A 82 -0.41 -10.52 5.40
C ASP A 82 -0.33 -9.06 4.93
N ILE A 83 -0.17 -8.85 3.63
CA ILE A 83 -0.17 -7.51 3.04
C ILE A 83 -1.54 -6.86 3.08
N ALA A 84 -2.61 -7.63 2.82
CA ALA A 84 -3.96 -7.12 2.96
C ALA A 84 -4.24 -6.69 4.41
N ALA A 85 -3.83 -7.50 5.38
CA ALA A 85 -3.95 -7.19 6.82
C ALA A 85 -3.18 -5.92 7.20
N PHE A 86 -1.93 -5.80 6.75
CA PHE A 86 -1.13 -4.59 6.94
C PHE A 86 -1.83 -3.35 6.38
N LEU A 87 -2.21 -3.37 5.10
CA LEU A 87 -2.89 -2.23 4.47
C LEU A 87 -4.22 -1.86 5.14
N ALA A 88 -4.92 -2.83 5.72
CA ALA A 88 -6.16 -2.58 6.44
C ALA A 88 -5.95 -1.92 7.81
N SER A 89 -4.76 -2.06 8.41
CA SER A 89 -4.39 -1.45 9.68
C SER A 89 -3.88 0.00 9.58
N GLU A 90 -3.63 0.48 8.36
CA GLU A 90 -3.01 1.79 8.08
C GLU A 90 -4.00 2.92 7.80
#